data_AF-A0A3C1WSY3-F1
#
_entry.id   AF-A0A3C1WSY3-F1
#
_cell.length_a   1.000
_cell.length_b   1.000
_cell.length_c   1.000
_cell.angle_alpha   90.00
_cell.angle_beta   90.00
_cell.angle_gamma   90.00
#
_symmetry.space_group_name_H-M   'P 1'
#
loop_
_entity.id
_entity.type
_entity.pdbx_description
1 polymer ?
#
loop_
_entity_poly.entity_id
_entity_poly.type
_entity_poly.pdbx_seq_one_letter_code
_entity_poly.pdbx_strand_id
1 'polypeptide(L)'
;LIHDGHLYVNDYGSQYSLFARYGIRNFAVKGVDYEFANGDANDLRYENVIVINPYNGVRQLDYNGMIRYEAKIHINGYVRIGIFHSMEKAAVAYNKAVDFCLSHGLYRNFVKNYIVDLSANEYKSTYDSISLPESLETAINAVSQRSPGDAE
;
A
#
# COMPACT_ATOMS: atom_id res chain seq x y z
N LEU A 1 23.62 -0.26 -12.77
CA LEU A 1 23.41 0.99 -13.55
C LEU A 1 22.84 2.03 -12.60
N ILE A 2 23.29 3.29 -12.66
CA ILE A 2 22.70 4.40 -11.90
C ILE A 2 21.86 5.22 -12.87
N HIS A 3 20.58 5.44 -12.58
CA HIS A 3 19.71 6.30 -13.37
C HIS A 3 18.90 7.18 -12.42
N ASP A 4 19.00 8.50 -12.60
CA ASP A 4 18.34 9.52 -11.77
C ASP A 4 18.58 9.34 -10.25
N GLY A 5 19.81 8.96 -9.86
CA GLY A 5 20.17 8.71 -8.45
C GLY A 5 19.69 7.37 -7.88
N HIS A 6 19.02 6.52 -8.67
CA HIS A 6 18.58 5.19 -8.27
C HIS A 6 19.49 4.09 -8.80
N LEU A 7 19.73 3.06 -7.97
CA LEU A 7 20.54 1.89 -8.31
C LEU A 7 19.67 0.81 -8.98
N TYR A 8 20.14 0.28 -10.10
CA TYR A 8 19.47 -0.77 -10.87
C TYR A 8 20.37 -1.95 -11.17
N VAL A 9 19.79 -3.15 -11.14
CA VAL A 9 20.39 -4.43 -11.51
C VAL A 9 19.66 -5.00 -12.73
N ASN A 10 20.41 -5.63 -13.63
CA ASN A 10 19.85 -6.39 -14.74
C ASN A 10 19.59 -7.82 -14.29
N ASP A 11 18.37 -8.31 -14.46
CA ASP A 11 17.97 -9.67 -14.15
C ASP A 11 17.23 -10.25 -15.37
N TYR A 12 17.82 -11.29 -15.98
CA TYR A 12 17.33 -11.97 -17.18
C TYR A 12 16.81 -11.04 -18.30
N GLY A 13 17.52 -9.94 -18.59
CA GLY A 13 17.18 -9.01 -19.66
C GLY A 13 16.18 -7.92 -19.25
N SER A 14 15.70 -7.92 -18.01
CA SER A 14 14.87 -6.87 -17.43
C SER A 14 15.66 -6.04 -16.42
N GLN A 15 15.37 -4.74 -16.34
CA GLN A 15 15.99 -3.85 -15.35
C GLN A 15 15.10 -3.77 -14.10
N TYR A 16 15.68 -4.04 -12.93
CA TYR A 16 15.00 -3.92 -11.64
C TYR A 16 15.72 -2.93 -10.75
N SER A 17 14.95 -2.14 -9.99
CA SER A 17 15.50 -1.32 -8.91
C SER A 17 16.12 -2.22 -7.85
N LEU A 18 17.30 -1.84 -7.36
CA LEU A 18 17.98 -2.57 -6.29
C LEU A 18 17.10 -2.64 -5.03
N PHE A 19 16.30 -1.59 -4.80
CA PHE A 19 15.35 -1.49 -3.69
C PHE A 19 14.20 -2.51 -3.76
N ALA A 20 13.85 -2.98 -4.96
CA ALA A 20 12.79 -3.97 -5.15
C ALA A 20 13.12 -5.31 -4.45
N ARG A 21 14.40 -5.65 -4.29
CA ARG A 21 14.85 -6.86 -3.57
C ARG A 21 14.47 -6.86 -2.08
N TYR A 22 14.28 -5.67 -1.51
CA TYR A 22 13.90 -5.47 -0.12
C TYR A 22 12.39 -5.24 0.03
N GLY A 23 11.60 -5.35 -1.06
CA GLY A 23 10.17 -5.03 -1.04
C GLY A 23 9.86 -3.52 -1.04
N ILE A 24 10.85 -2.67 -1.31
CA ILE A 24 10.66 -1.22 -1.38
C ILE A 24 10.16 -0.86 -2.78
N ARG A 25 9.07 -0.08 -2.83
CA ARG A 25 8.40 0.36 -4.06
C ARG A 25 9.19 1.47 -4.74
N ASN A 26 9.08 1.58 -6.07
CA ASN A 26 9.81 2.60 -6.84
C ASN A 26 9.52 4.05 -6.43
N PHE A 27 8.32 4.31 -5.92
CA PHE A 27 7.88 5.64 -5.44
C PHE A 27 8.01 5.82 -3.93
N ALA A 28 8.71 4.91 -3.24
CA ALA A 28 8.91 4.98 -1.80
C ALA A 28 9.89 6.10 -1.42
N VAL A 29 9.63 6.80 -0.32
CA VAL A 29 10.44 7.92 0.16
C VAL A 29 11.26 7.51 1.38
N LYS A 30 12.59 7.75 1.34
CA LYS A 30 13.49 7.51 2.50
C LYS A 30 13.06 8.37 3.69
N GLY A 31 13.01 7.77 4.88
CA GLY A 31 12.54 8.41 6.13
C GLY A 31 11.01 8.45 6.28
N VAL A 32 10.26 7.94 5.30
CA VAL A 32 8.79 7.80 5.37
C VAL A 32 8.38 6.34 5.16
N ASP A 33 8.85 5.72 4.09
CA ASP A 33 8.49 4.37 3.69
C ASP A 33 9.56 3.34 4.00
N TYR A 34 10.83 3.77 4.09
CA TYR A 34 11.96 2.94 4.47
C TYR A 34 13.09 3.78 5.07
N GLU A 35 13.96 3.15 5.84
CA GLU A 35 15.13 3.78 6.46
C GLU A 35 16.31 2.80 6.53
N PHE A 36 17.50 3.33 6.81
CA PHE A 36 18.72 2.56 7.04
C PHE A 36 19.04 2.61 8.53
N ALA A 37 19.13 1.45 9.18
CA ALA A 37 19.30 1.35 10.64
C ALA A 37 20.55 2.07 11.15
N ASN A 38 21.64 2.05 10.36
CA ASN A 38 22.90 2.73 10.67
C ASN A 38 23.03 4.13 10.06
N GLY A 39 22.02 4.61 9.32
CA GLY A 39 22.03 5.90 8.63
C GLY A 39 22.81 5.95 7.30
N ASP A 40 23.58 4.91 6.96
CA ASP A 40 24.33 4.81 5.71
C ASP A 40 23.45 4.29 4.58
N ALA A 41 23.16 5.14 3.59
CA ALA A 41 22.33 4.80 2.45
C ALA A 41 22.98 3.83 1.46
N ASN A 42 24.29 3.57 1.59
CA ASN A 42 25.02 2.66 0.73
C ASN A 42 25.16 1.26 1.33
N ASP A 43 24.90 1.11 2.63
CA ASP A 43 24.91 -0.19 3.28
C ASP A 43 23.57 -0.90 3.07
N LEU A 44 23.50 -1.66 1.99
CA LEU A 44 22.31 -2.38 1.54
C LEU A 44 22.24 -3.82 2.09
N ARG A 45 22.89 -4.12 3.21
CA ARG A 45 22.67 -5.41 3.89
C ARG A 45 21.21 -5.52 4.32
N TYR A 46 20.63 -6.72 4.23
CA TYR A 46 19.22 -6.96 4.58
C TYR A 46 18.89 -6.51 6.01
N GLU A 47 19.83 -6.71 6.94
CA GLU A 47 19.69 -6.29 8.35
C GLU A 47 19.67 -4.76 8.54
N ASN A 48 20.18 -3.99 7.58
CA ASN A 48 20.27 -2.54 7.67
C ASN A 48 19.06 -1.84 7.02
N VAL A 49 18.39 -2.47 6.05
CA VAL A 49 17.26 -1.87 5.34
C VAL A 49 15.95 -2.13 6.10
N ILE A 50 15.39 -1.09 6.69
CA ILE A 50 14.12 -1.14 7.43
C ILE A 50 13.00 -0.67 6.50
N VAL A 51 12.01 -1.53 6.24
CA VAL A 51 10.81 -1.15 5.46
C VAL A 51 9.68 -0.78 6.42
N ILE A 52 9.35 0.50 6.48
CA ILE A 52 8.34 1.07 7.39
C ILE A 52 6.93 0.81 6.84
N ASN A 53 6.73 1.08 5.54
CA ASN A 53 5.44 0.88 4.86
C ASN A 53 5.59 -0.14 3.72
N PRO A 54 5.54 -1.46 3.99
CA PRO A 54 5.64 -2.47 2.94
C PRO A 54 4.34 -2.63 2.15
N TYR A 55 3.19 -2.28 2.73
CA TYR A 55 1.87 -2.51 2.13
C TYR A 55 1.34 -1.31 1.32
N ASN A 56 0.65 -1.60 0.23
CA ASN A 56 -0.08 -0.62 -0.59
C ASN A 56 -1.25 -0.03 0.17
N GLY A 57 -1.39 1.29 0.07
CA GLY A 57 -2.44 2.03 0.76
C GLY A 57 -2.32 2.06 2.29
N VAL A 58 -1.23 1.55 2.87
CA VAL A 58 -1.00 1.58 4.32
C VAL A 58 0.09 2.58 4.67
N ARG A 59 -0.14 3.37 5.71
CA ARG A 59 0.83 4.34 6.23
C ARG A 59 0.89 4.25 7.75
N GLN A 60 2.11 4.18 8.29
CA GLN A 60 2.34 4.36 9.72
C GLN A 60 2.08 5.80 10.15
N LEU A 61 1.36 5.95 11.26
CA LEU A 61 1.06 7.20 11.93
C LEU A 61 1.55 7.14 13.37
N ASP A 62 2.09 8.26 13.85
CA ASP A 62 2.20 8.50 15.29
C ASP A 62 0.89 9.15 15.76
N TYR A 63 0.17 8.45 16.63
CA TYR A 63 -1.07 8.91 17.23
C TYR A 63 -0.87 9.04 18.74
N ASN A 64 -0.48 10.24 19.18
CA ASN A 64 -0.20 10.57 20.59
C ASN A 64 0.84 9.65 21.25
N GLY A 65 1.93 9.33 20.54
CA GLY A 65 2.98 8.43 21.01
C GLY A 65 2.67 6.95 20.82
N MET A 66 1.53 6.61 20.21
CA MET A 66 1.20 5.24 19.83
C MET A 66 1.29 5.06 18.32
N ILE A 67 2.01 4.02 17.89
CA ILE A 67 2.07 3.64 16.49
C ILE A 67 0.72 3.09 16.05
N ARG A 68 0.18 3.65 14.97
CA ARG A 68 -1.07 3.24 14.32
C ARG A 68 -0.88 3.16 12.82
N TYR A 69 -1.74 2.42 12.15
CA TYR A 69 -1.66 2.22 10.71
C TYR A 69 -2.94 2.68 10.03
N GLU A 70 -2.83 3.71 9.21
CA GLU A 70 -3.91 4.19 8.36
C GLU A 70 -3.97 3.36 7.08
N ALA A 71 -5.15 2.85 6.73
CA ALA A 71 -5.43 2.32 5.41
C ALA A 71 -6.24 3.35 4.60
N LYS A 72 -5.80 3.62 3.36
CA LYS A 72 -6.46 4.52 2.42
C LYS A 72 -6.41 3.99 1.00
N ILE A 73 -7.44 4.28 0.22
CA ILE A 73 -7.55 3.92 -1.19
C ILE A 73 -7.72 5.17 -2.04
N HIS A 74 -7.07 5.17 -3.20
CA HIS A 74 -7.19 6.27 -4.15
C HIS A 74 -8.27 5.94 -5.19
N ILE A 75 -9.35 6.71 -5.20
CA ILE A 75 -10.46 6.59 -6.16
C ILE A 75 -10.53 7.88 -6.97
N ASN A 76 -11.15 8.93 -6.43
CA ASN A 76 -11.17 10.28 -7.02
C ASN A 76 -10.58 11.27 -6.02
N GLY A 77 -9.43 10.90 -5.46
CA GLY A 77 -8.92 11.40 -4.19
C GLY A 77 -8.69 10.24 -3.21
N TYR A 78 -7.97 10.53 -2.13
CA TYR A 78 -7.70 9.55 -1.08
C TYR A 78 -8.90 9.43 -0.14
N VAL A 79 -9.46 8.22 -0.05
CA VAL A 79 -10.50 7.86 0.91
C VAL A 79 -9.84 7.04 2.02
N ARG A 80 -9.98 7.50 3.27
CA ARG A 80 -9.55 6.74 4.45
C ARG A 80 -10.52 5.58 4.68
N ILE A 81 -9.99 4.36 4.72
CA ILE A 81 -10.73 3.14 5.07
C ILE A 81 -10.83 3.02 6.59
N GLY A 82 -9.73 3.32 7.30
CA GLY A 82 -9.71 3.27 8.76
C GLY A 82 -8.31 3.41 9.34
N ILE A 83 -8.24 3.37 10.68
CA ILE A 83 -6.99 3.32 11.45
C ILE A 83 -6.97 2.02 12.25
N PHE A 84 -5.86 1.30 12.17
CA PHE A 84 -5.69 -0.02 12.76
C PHE A 84 -4.47 -0.07 13.70
N HIS A 85 -4.44 -1.10 14.54
CA HIS A 85 -3.37 -1.31 15.52
C HIS A 85 -2.18 -2.09 14.93
N SER A 86 -2.39 -2.79 13.81
CA SER A 86 -1.33 -3.51 13.11
C SER A 86 -1.38 -3.21 11.62
N MET A 87 -0.20 -3.28 10.98
CA MET A 87 -0.03 -3.02 9.56
C MET A 87 -0.68 -4.11 8.70
N GLU A 88 -0.67 -5.37 9.14
CA GLU A 88 -1.31 -6.49 8.47
C GLU A 88 -2.82 -6.26 8.42
N LYS A 89 -3.42 -5.84 9.54
CA LYS A 89 -4.86 -5.55 9.58
C LYS A 89 -5.25 -4.39 8.67
N ALA A 90 -4.42 -3.35 8.63
CA ALA A 90 -4.58 -2.24 7.68
C ALA A 90 -4.46 -2.72 6.21
N ALA A 91 -3.53 -3.64 5.92
CA ALA A 91 -3.35 -4.21 4.60
C ALA A 91 -4.53 -5.09 4.17
N VAL A 92 -5.09 -5.89 5.09
CA VAL A 92 -6.33 -6.65 4.85
C VAL A 92 -7.50 -5.70 4.57
N ALA A 93 -7.61 -4.60 5.33
CA ALA A 93 -8.65 -3.60 5.11
C ALA A 93 -8.54 -2.94 3.73
N TYR A 94 -7.31 -2.66 3.27
CA TYR A 94 -7.07 -2.20 1.92
C TYR A 94 -7.52 -3.22 0.86
N ASN A 95 -7.16 -4.49 1.01
CA ASN A 95 -7.59 -5.55 0.09
C ASN A 95 -9.12 -5.66 0.02
N LYS A 96 -9.80 -5.58 1.18
CA LYS A 96 -11.27 -5.57 1.25
C LYS A 96 -11.89 -4.38 0.53
N ALA A 97 -11.29 -3.20 0.67
CA ALA A 97 -11.73 -2.01 -0.06
C ALA A 97 -11.52 -2.15 -1.58
N VAL A 98 -10.42 -2.77 -2.02
CA VAL A 98 -10.19 -3.09 -3.44
C VAL A 98 -11.28 -4.03 -3.97
N ASP A 99 -11.58 -5.11 -3.24
CA ASP A 99 -12.64 -6.05 -3.61
C ASP A 99 -14.01 -5.37 -3.71
N PHE A 100 -14.31 -4.48 -2.77
CA PHE A 100 -15.52 -3.67 -2.79
C PHE A 100 -15.58 -2.72 -4.01
N CYS A 101 -14.49 -2.04 -4.35
CA CYS A 101 -14.42 -1.20 -5.55
C CYS A 101 -14.69 -2.01 -6.83
N LEU A 102 -14.04 -3.18 -6.96
CA LEU A 102 -14.19 -4.04 -8.12
C LEU A 102 -15.62 -4.60 -8.24
N SER A 103 -16.24 -4.99 -7.12
CA SER A 103 -17.62 -5.49 -7.13
C SER A 103 -18.65 -4.41 -7.52
N HIS A 104 -18.31 -3.13 -7.35
CA HIS A 104 -19.13 -1.99 -7.75
C HIS A 104 -18.78 -1.44 -9.14
N GLY A 105 -18.00 -2.19 -9.94
CA GLY A 105 -17.68 -1.85 -11.33
C GLY A 105 -16.56 -0.84 -11.51
N LEU A 106 -15.81 -0.50 -10.46
CA LEU A 106 -14.67 0.42 -10.56
C LEU A 106 -13.40 -0.35 -10.91
N TYR A 107 -13.22 -0.61 -12.21
CA TYR A 107 -12.06 -1.31 -12.75
C TYR A 107 -10.87 -0.34 -12.91
N ARG A 108 -10.04 -0.25 -11.88
CA ARG A 108 -8.73 0.43 -11.92
C ARG A 108 -7.63 -0.57 -11.59
N ASN A 109 -6.38 -0.19 -11.87
CA ASN A 109 -5.19 -0.99 -11.56
C ASN A 109 -4.88 -0.99 -10.05
N PHE A 110 -5.80 -1.49 -9.23
CA PHE A 110 -5.57 -1.72 -7.82
C PHE A 110 -4.67 -2.94 -7.62
N VAL A 111 -3.59 -2.75 -6.87
CA VAL A 111 -2.66 -3.84 -6.54
C VAL A 111 -2.98 -4.32 -5.12
N LYS A 112 -3.50 -5.55 -5.00
CA LYS A 112 -3.73 -6.17 -3.69
C LYS A 112 -2.41 -6.48 -3.00
N ASN A 113 -2.43 -6.38 -1.67
CA ASN A 113 -1.31 -6.74 -0.81
C ASN A 113 -1.27 -8.25 -0.58
N TYR A 114 -0.07 -8.84 -0.65
CA TYR A 114 0.19 -10.18 -0.16
C TYR A 114 0.75 -10.09 1.26
N ILE A 115 0.08 -10.72 2.22
CA ILE A 115 0.39 -10.63 3.65
C ILE A 115 0.91 -11.99 4.09
N VAL A 116 2.23 -12.08 4.31
CA VAL A 116 2.92 -13.35 4.58
C VAL A 116 2.67 -13.83 6.01
N ASP A 117 2.50 -12.89 6.94
CA ASP A 117 2.48 -13.16 8.38
C ASP A 117 1.12 -13.68 8.89
N LEU A 118 0.10 -13.74 8.04
CA LEU A 118 -1.22 -14.24 8.40
C LEU A 118 -1.49 -15.60 7.76
N SER A 119 -1.95 -16.57 8.55
CA SER A 119 -2.53 -17.79 7.99
C SER A 119 -3.83 -17.47 7.24
N ALA A 120 -4.25 -18.38 6.35
CA ALA A 120 -5.49 -18.21 5.58
C ALA A 120 -6.72 -18.00 6.48
N ASN A 121 -6.77 -18.67 7.64
CA ASN A 121 -7.86 -18.52 8.60
C ASN A 121 -7.83 -17.15 9.27
N GLU A 122 -6.66 -16.70 9.74
CA GLU A 122 -6.50 -15.37 10.36
C GLU A 122 -6.80 -14.25 9.38
N TYR A 123 -6.35 -14.39 8.13
CA TYR A 123 -6.67 -13.46 7.05
C TYR A 123 -8.19 -13.36 6.88
N LYS A 124 -8.88 -14.50 6.74
CA LYS A 124 -10.33 -14.53 6.55
C LYS A 124 -11.07 -13.91 7.74
N SER A 125 -10.74 -14.31 8.97
CA SER A 125 -11.36 -13.74 10.17
C SER A 125 -11.13 -12.23 10.28
N THR A 126 -9.92 -11.77 9.95
CA THR A 126 -9.62 -10.33 9.92
C THR A 126 -10.43 -9.62 8.86
N TYR A 127 -10.48 -10.18 7.65
CA TYR A 127 -11.24 -9.65 6.53
C TYR A 127 -12.72 -9.51 6.87
N ASP A 128 -13.33 -10.54 7.44
CA ASP A 128 -14.75 -10.53 7.82
C ASP A 128 -15.04 -9.52 8.94
N SER A 129 -14.12 -9.37 9.90
CA SER A 129 -14.26 -8.42 11.02
C SER A 129 -14.21 -6.94 10.63
N ILE A 130 -13.64 -6.60 9.47
CA ILE A 130 -13.45 -5.21 9.05
C ILE A 130 -14.75 -4.66 8.47
N SER A 131 -15.30 -3.62 9.08
CA SER A 131 -16.37 -2.82 8.47
C SER A 131 -15.77 -1.73 7.58
N LEU A 132 -16.28 -1.60 6.36
CA LEU A 132 -15.87 -0.53 5.44
C LEU A 132 -16.66 0.75 5.76
N PRO A 133 -16.04 1.94 5.64
CA PRO A 133 -16.73 3.19 5.93
C PRO A 133 -17.68 3.58 4.78
N GLU A 134 -18.78 4.25 5.14
CA GLU A 134 -19.79 4.76 4.19
C GLU A 134 -19.22 5.80 3.20
N SER A 135 -18.12 6.46 3.57
CA SER A 135 -17.37 7.37 2.69
C SER A 135 -16.80 6.67 1.45
N LEU A 136 -16.53 5.37 1.54
CA LEU A 136 -16.06 4.57 0.40
C LEU A 136 -17.16 4.39 -0.64
N GLU A 137 -18.37 4.05 -0.19
CA GLU A 137 -19.53 3.89 -1.06
C GLU A 137 -19.90 5.22 -1.74
N THR A 138 -19.93 6.30 -0.97
CA THR A 138 -20.15 7.65 -1.50
C THR A 138 -19.13 8.01 -2.58
N ALA A 139 -17.85 7.70 -2.36
CA ALA A 139 -16.79 7.99 -3.31
C ALA A 139 -16.91 7.19 -4.61
N ILE A 140 -17.35 5.93 -4.54
CA ILE A 140 -17.58 5.09 -5.73
C ILE A 140 -18.77 5.64 -6.53
N ASN A 141 -19.89 5.92 -5.85
CA ASN A 141 -21.09 6.46 -6.50
C ASN A 141 -20.83 7.81 -7.18
N ALA A 142 -20.01 8.67 -6.57
CA ALA A 142 -19.59 9.94 -7.16
C ALA A 142 -18.79 9.77 -8.47
N VAL A 143 -18.05 8.67 -8.63
CA VAL A 143 -17.37 8.35 -9.89
C VAL A 143 -18.35 7.81 -10.93
N SER A 144 -19.25 6.91 -10.54
CA SER A 144 -20.25 6.34 -11.45
C SER A 144 -21.19 7.40 -12.03
N GLN A 145 -21.51 8.46 -11.28
CA GLN A 145 -22.33 9.58 -11.75
C GLN A 145 -21.58 10.57 -12.67
N ARG A 146 -20.24 10.54 -12.69
CA ARG A 146 -19.43 11.39 -13.57
C ARG A 146 -19.17 10.80 -14.95
N SER A 147 -19.55 9.54 -15.19
CA SER A 147 -19.51 8.95 -16.54
C SER A 147 -20.82 9.18 -17.29
N PRO A 148 -21.03 10.41 -17.78
CA PRO A 148 -21.46 10.58 -19.15
C PRO A 148 -20.65 11.69 -19.85
N GLY A 149 -19.79 11.32 -20.81
CA GLY A 149 -19.40 12.23 -21.89
C GLY A 149 -18.00 12.84 -21.90
N ASP A 150 -16.93 12.04 -21.77
CA ASP A 150 -15.60 12.44 -22.26
C ASP A 150 -15.07 11.36 -23.23
N ALA A 151 -15.76 11.28 -24.38
CA ALA A 151 -15.29 10.58 -25.57
C ALA A 151 -15.82 11.34 -26.80
N GLU A 152 -15.35 12.58 -26.96
CA GLU A 152 -15.25 13.27 -28.26
C GLU A 152 -13.81 13.78 -28.42
#